data_AF-F6J7R2-F1
#
_entry.id   AF-F6J7R2-F1
#
_cell.length_a   1.000
_cell.length_b   1.000
_cell.length_c   1.000
_cell.angle_alpha   90.00
_cell.angle_beta   90.00
_cell.angle_gamma   90.00
#
_symmetry.space_group_name_H-M   'P 1'
#
loop_
_entity.id
_entity.type
_entity.pdbx_description
1 polymer ?
#
loop_
_entity_poly.entity_id
_entity_poly.type
_entity_poly.pdbx_seq_one_letter_code
_entity_poly.pdbx_strand_id
1 'polypeptide(L)'
;MHQRLTPFMDGVPHVTQYPIEAGQAFRYRFEVDHGGTNWWHSHTEHQRAFGLAGPLVVRMPPKLNPHAHLYDFDMSEHVIMIQDWVHNFVESVAENILINGRGRNLKKGVKAAKPTLYAHFPVVRGGRYRFRVIFNGVSNCPISFSIDKHDLVVIASDGNDIEPVEVQRIMFHGAERFDFVLHANQEVSNYWIRVKGYSFCAKNQLH
;
A
#
# COMPACT_ATOMS: atom_id res chain seq x y z
N MET A 1 -12.89 -7.22 1.91
CA MET A 1 -13.71 -7.74 3.03
C MET A 1 -15.17 -7.37 2.82
N HIS A 2 -16.08 -8.33 2.56
CA HIS A 2 -17.46 -7.97 2.17
C HIS A 2 -18.45 -7.84 3.34
N GLN A 3 -18.13 -8.30 4.56
CA GLN A 3 -18.98 -8.18 5.76
C GLN A 3 -20.44 -8.66 5.58
N ARG A 4 -20.70 -9.64 4.70
CA ARG A 4 -22.06 -10.06 4.30
C ARG A 4 -22.96 -10.46 5.47
N LEU A 5 -22.39 -11.13 6.48
CA LEU A 5 -23.11 -11.60 7.66
C LEU A 5 -22.95 -10.70 8.88
N THR A 6 -22.03 -9.72 8.80
CA THR A 6 -21.62 -8.87 9.91
C THR A 6 -21.49 -7.41 9.47
N PRO A 7 -22.53 -6.80 8.85
CA PRO A 7 -22.46 -5.43 8.37
C PRO A 7 -22.16 -4.42 9.49
N PHE A 8 -22.57 -4.70 10.73
CA PHE A 8 -22.27 -3.91 11.91
C PHE A 8 -20.79 -3.96 12.38
N MET A 9 -19.94 -4.71 11.67
CA MET A 9 -18.49 -4.81 11.90
C MET A 9 -17.68 -4.13 10.79
N ASP A 10 -18.34 -3.38 9.90
CA ASP A 10 -17.70 -2.72 8.76
C ASP A 10 -16.87 -1.49 9.16
N GLY A 11 -17.19 -0.85 10.29
CA GLY A 11 -16.35 0.20 10.88
C GLY A 11 -16.64 1.63 10.43
N VAL A 12 -17.80 1.90 9.80
CA VAL A 12 -18.20 3.23 9.31
C VAL A 12 -19.08 3.93 10.34
N PRO A 13 -18.58 5.00 11.02
CA PRO A 13 -19.37 5.72 12.00
C PRO A 13 -20.66 6.29 11.42
N HIS A 14 -21.74 6.18 12.18
CA HIS A 14 -23.09 6.64 11.83
C HIS A 14 -23.72 5.94 10.61
N VAL A 15 -23.07 4.91 10.06
CA VAL A 15 -23.63 4.03 9.03
C VAL A 15 -23.78 2.61 9.57
N THR A 16 -22.68 2.00 9.99
CA THR A 16 -22.67 0.61 10.47
C THR A 16 -22.47 0.48 11.98
N GLN A 17 -21.96 1.53 12.63
CA GLN A 17 -21.81 1.59 14.09
C GLN A 17 -21.69 3.03 14.61
N TYR A 18 -21.75 3.23 15.92
CA TYR A 18 -21.31 4.49 16.54
C TYR A 18 -19.76 4.51 16.67
N PRO A 19 -19.14 5.71 16.72
CA PRO A 19 -17.73 5.85 17.07
C PRO A 19 -17.40 5.15 18.40
N ILE A 20 -16.18 4.61 18.49
CA ILE A 20 -15.64 4.09 19.75
C ILE A 20 -15.03 5.29 20.48
N GLU A 21 -15.63 5.69 21.60
CA GLU A 21 -15.19 6.87 22.35
C GLU A 21 -13.88 6.61 23.10
N ALA A 22 -13.19 7.69 23.47
CA ALA A 22 -11.98 7.61 24.26
C ALA A 22 -12.21 6.82 25.57
N GLY A 23 -11.36 5.83 25.83
CA GLY A 23 -11.47 4.94 26.99
C GLY A 23 -12.41 3.74 26.80
N GLN A 24 -13.10 3.63 25.67
CA GLN A 24 -13.90 2.46 25.32
C GLN A 24 -13.10 1.42 24.53
N ALA A 25 -13.62 0.19 24.51
CA ALA A 25 -13.11 -0.89 23.69
C ALA A 25 -14.24 -1.54 22.91
N PHE A 26 -13.97 -1.88 21.65
CA PHE A 26 -14.89 -2.63 20.81
C PHE A 26 -14.12 -3.75 20.10
N ARG A 27 -14.74 -4.93 20.02
CA ARG A 27 -14.14 -6.09 19.35
C ARG A 27 -14.83 -6.30 18.01
N TYR A 28 -14.11 -6.03 16.93
CA TYR A 28 -14.49 -6.46 15.60
C TYR A 28 -14.37 -7.99 15.50
N ARG A 29 -15.47 -8.67 15.15
CA ARG A 29 -15.51 -10.12 14.93
C ARG A 29 -16.30 -10.42 13.66
N PHE A 30 -15.61 -10.95 12.67
CA PHE A 30 -16.18 -11.33 11.38
C PHE A 30 -15.41 -12.51 10.81
N GLU A 31 -16.01 -13.19 9.84
CA GLU A 31 -15.33 -14.21 9.03
C GLU A 31 -14.86 -13.60 7.72
N VAL A 32 -13.63 -13.96 7.32
CA VAL A 32 -13.07 -13.53 6.05
C VAL A 32 -13.59 -14.44 4.95
N ASP A 33 -14.05 -13.86 3.85
CA ASP A 33 -14.74 -14.59 2.79
C ASP A 33 -13.87 -14.92 1.58
N HIS A 34 -12.76 -14.22 1.38
CA HIS A 34 -11.76 -14.54 0.36
C HIS A 34 -10.36 -14.09 0.79
N GLY A 35 -9.34 -14.76 0.25
CA GLY A 35 -7.95 -14.37 0.42
C GLY A 35 -7.59 -13.16 -0.44
N GLY A 36 -6.48 -12.49 -0.11
CA GLY A 36 -5.98 -11.36 -0.89
C GLY A 36 -5.34 -10.26 -0.03
N THR A 37 -4.85 -9.23 -0.70
CA THR A 37 -4.31 -8.02 -0.06
C THR A 37 -5.43 -7.05 0.23
N ASN A 38 -5.73 -6.90 1.52
CA ASN A 38 -6.62 -5.89 2.06
C ASN A 38 -5.81 -4.96 2.97
N TRP A 39 -6.49 -4.00 3.57
CA TRP A 39 -5.94 -3.10 4.57
C TRP A 39 -7.08 -2.61 5.46
N TRP A 40 -6.72 -2.12 6.64
CA TRP A 40 -7.66 -1.51 7.57
C TRP A 40 -7.27 -0.04 7.76
N HIS A 41 -8.26 0.80 8.04
CA HIS A 41 -8.04 2.20 8.39
C HIS A 41 -9.18 2.72 9.24
N SER A 42 -8.95 3.82 9.97
CA SER A 42 -10.06 4.53 10.59
C SER A 42 -10.97 5.13 9.53
N HIS A 43 -12.27 4.95 9.73
CA HIS A 43 -13.30 5.55 8.90
C HIS A 43 -13.92 6.80 9.56
N THR A 44 -13.33 7.26 10.67
CA THR A 44 -13.71 8.50 11.36
C THR A 44 -12.87 9.65 10.83
N GLU A 45 -13.53 10.62 10.19
CA GLU A 45 -12.91 11.83 9.66
C GLU A 45 -11.62 11.54 8.88
N HIS A 46 -10.52 12.22 9.23
CA HIS A 46 -9.23 12.13 8.56
C HIS A 46 -8.21 11.32 9.35
N GLN A 47 -8.65 10.52 10.33
CA GLN A 47 -7.74 9.77 11.21
C GLN A 47 -6.80 8.83 10.44
N ARG A 48 -7.25 8.26 9.31
CA ARG A 48 -6.38 7.45 8.43
C ARG A 48 -5.21 8.25 7.84
N ALA A 49 -5.37 9.56 7.64
CA ALA A 49 -4.31 10.44 7.17
C ALA A 49 -3.26 10.68 8.25
N PHE A 50 -3.67 10.66 9.52
CA PHE A 50 -2.80 10.79 10.68
C PHE A 50 -2.09 9.48 11.08
N GLY A 51 -2.20 8.45 10.24
CA GLY A 51 -1.48 7.18 10.40
C GLY A 51 -2.30 6.05 11.02
N LEU A 52 -3.60 6.25 11.27
CA LEU A 52 -4.47 5.18 11.77
C LEU A 52 -4.94 4.26 10.63
N ALA A 53 -3.99 3.55 10.05
CA ALA A 53 -4.18 2.58 8.98
C ALA A 53 -3.06 1.53 8.96
N GLY A 54 -3.33 0.36 8.38
CA GLY A 54 -2.33 -0.69 8.26
C GLY A 54 -2.72 -1.79 7.28
N PRO A 55 -1.76 -2.61 6.82
CA PRO A 55 -2.03 -3.72 5.93
C PRO A 55 -2.85 -4.83 6.61
N LEU A 56 -3.67 -5.51 5.83
CA LEU A 56 -4.44 -6.69 6.24
C LEU A 56 -4.35 -7.75 5.13
N VAL A 57 -3.39 -8.66 5.25
CA VAL A 57 -3.19 -9.71 4.24
C VAL A 57 -3.83 -11.01 4.70
N VAL A 58 -4.71 -11.55 3.86
CA VAL A 58 -5.35 -12.86 4.06
C VAL A 58 -4.68 -13.84 3.11
N ARG A 59 -3.82 -14.71 3.64
CA ARG A 59 -3.09 -15.69 2.82
C ARG A 59 -3.96 -16.92 2.56
N MET A 60 -3.93 -17.41 1.33
CA MET A 60 -4.54 -18.68 0.95
C MET A 60 -3.51 -19.82 0.96
N PRO A 61 -3.91 -21.05 1.27
CA PRO A 61 -3.07 -22.22 1.04
C PRO A 61 -2.59 -22.28 -0.42
N PRO A 62 -1.33 -22.68 -0.70
CA PRO A 62 -0.81 -22.73 -2.07
C PRO A 62 -1.67 -23.53 -3.05
N LYS A 63 -2.32 -24.60 -2.58
CA LYS A 63 -3.21 -25.45 -3.39
C LYS A 63 -4.47 -24.73 -3.90
N LEU A 64 -4.89 -23.66 -3.23
CA LEU A 64 -6.09 -22.88 -3.58
C LEU A 64 -5.73 -21.56 -4.29
N ASN A 65 -4.44 -21.25 -4.41
CA ASN A 65 -3.97 -20.02 -4.99
C ASN A 65 -3.50 -20.27 -6.44
N PRO A 66 -4.20 -19.77 -7.46
CA PRO A 66 -3.87 -20.03 -8.86
C PRO A 66 -2.47 -19.53 -9.24
N HIS A 67 -1.98 -18.49 -8.57
CA HIS A 67 -0.69 -17.86 -8.84
C HIS A 67 0.45 -18.39 -7.97
N ALA A 68 0.24 -19.41 -7.13
CA ALA A 68 1.25 -19.92 -6.21
C ALA A 68 2.54 -20.39 -6.91
N HIS A 69 2.46 -20.82 -8.17
CA HIS A 69 3.60 -21.27 -8.96
C HIS A 69 4.45 -20.12 -9.54
N LEU A 70 3.94 -18.89 -9.52
CA LEU A 70 4.60 -17.72 -10.13
C LEU A 70 5.71 -17.13 -9.24
N TYR A 71 5.71 -17.42 -7.95
CA TYR A 71 6.66 -16.86 -7.00
C TYR A 71 7.18 -17.91 -6.02
N ASP A 72 8.34 -17.63 -5.42
CA ASP A 72 8.98 -18.48 -4.43
C ASP A 72 8.72 -17.98 -3.00
N PHE A 73 8.55 -16.66 -2.84
CA PHE A 73 8.41 -16.00 -1.54
C PHE A 73 7.21 -15.05 -1.50
N ASP A 74 6.39 -15.16 -0.43
CA ASP A 74 5.28 -14.24 -0.08
C ASP A 74 5.44 -13.82 1.39
N MET A 75 6.33 -12.87 1.62
CA MET A 75 6.82 -12.49 2.96
C MET A 75 6.16 -11.20 3.44
N SER A 76 6.01 -11.06 4.76
CA SER A 76 5.40 -9.86 5.35
C SER A 76 6.25 -8.60 5.13
N GLU A 77 7.56 -8.79 4.94
CA GLU A 77 8.56 -7.78 4.63
C GLU A 77 8.40 -7.19 3.21
N HIS A 78 7.71 -7.89 2.31
CA HIS A 78 7.43 -7.44 0.94
C HIS A 78 6.04 -6.80 0.78
N VAL A 79 5.40 -6.47 1.90
CA VAL A 79 4.22 -5.61 1.92
C VAL A 79 4.67 -4.14 1.90
N ILE A 80 4.15 -3.40 0.92
CA ILE A 80 4.43 -1.99 0.71
C ILE A 80 3.14 -1.21 0.97
N MET A 81 3.15 -0.36 1.99
CA MET A 81 2.11 0.63 2.22
C MET A 81 2.64 2.00 1.80
N ILE A 82 2.08 2.53 0.73
CA ILE A 82 2.33 3.88 0.25
C ILE A 82 1.31 4.81 0.89
N GLN A 83 1.76 5.95 1.37
CA GLN A 83 0.89 6.98 1.93
C GLN A 83 1.31 8.34 1.40
N ASP A 84 0.33 9.12 0.95
CA ASP A 84 0.54 10.55 0.73
C ASP A 84 0.46 11.27 2.09
N TRP A 85 1.41 12.16 2.33
CA TRP A 85 1.56 12.79 3.64
C TRP A 85 1.30 14.29 3.54
N VAL A 86 0.39 14.73 4.40
CA VAL A 86 -0.01 16.13 4.55
C VAL A 86 0.49 16.63 5.90
N HIS A 87 1.17 17.79 5.92
CA HIS A 87 1.59 18.40 7.18
C HIS A 87 0.48 19.21 7.83
N ASN A 88 -0.37 19.87 7.03
CA ASN A 88 -1.45 20.72 7.49
C ASN A 88 -2.72 20.40 6.70
N PHE A 89 -3.85 20.27 7.41
CA PHE A 89 -5.14 19.89 6.83
C PHE A 89 -5.76 20.93 5.88
N VAL A 90 -5.31 22.19 5.95
CA VAL A 90 -5.84 23.29 5.12
C VAL A 90 -5.48 23.12 3.65
N GLU A 91 -4.38 22.41 3.36
CA GLU A 91 -3.94 22.14 2.01
C GLU A 91 -4.32 20.70 1.65
N SER A 92 -5.29 20.55 0.74
CA SER A 92 -5.67 19.28 0.13
C SER A 92 -4.59 18.70 -0.80
N VAL A 93 -3.33 19.05 -0.53
CA VAL A 93 -2.18 18.80 -1.38
C VAL A 93 -1.15 18.04 -0.56
N ALA A 94 -0.90 16.79 -0.94
CA ALA A 94 0.23 16.06 -0.40
C ALA A 94 1.54 16.78 -0.74
N GLU A 95 2.42 16.85 0.25
CA GLU A 95 3.75 17.46 0.12
C GLU A 95 4.86 16.42 0.14
N ASN A 96 4.54 15.19 0.57
CA ASN A 96 5.50 14.12 0.70
C ASN A 96 4.82 12.77 0.45
N ILE A 97 5.61 11.76 0.08
CA ILE A 97 5.17 10.38 -0.06
C ILE A 97 6.00 9.51 0.88
N LEU A 98 5.30 8.63 1.59
CA LEU A 98 5.91 7.66 2.48
C LEU A 98 5.75 6.26 1.89
N ILE A 99 6.82 5.48 1.91
CA ILE A 99 6.83 4.04 1.66
C ILE A 99 7.14 3.37 3.00
N ASN A 100 6.21 2.57 3.53
CA ASN A 100 6.33 1.94 4.85
C ASN A 100 6.72 2.96 5.95
N GLY A 101 6.04 4.11 5.96
CA GLY A 101 6.24 5.19 6.94
C GLY A 101 7.52 6.02 6.75
N ARG A 102 8.25 5.79 5.65
CA ARG A 102 9.56 6.40 5.38
C ARG A 102 9.54 7.21 4.08
N GLY A 103 10.03 8.43 4.12
CA GLY A 103 10.09 9.32 2.95
C GLY A 103 10.93 10.56 3.23
N ARG A 104 11.16 11.37 2.19
CA ARG A 104 12.04 12.54 2.27
C ARG A 104 11.23 13.83 2.20
N ASN A 105 11.25 14.62 3.26
CA ASN A 105 10.73 15.98 3.19
C ASN A 105 11.74 16.91 2.50
N LEU A 106 11.33 17.52 1.39
CA LEU A 106 12.16 18.41 0.58
C LEU A 106 11.82 19.90 0.76
N LYS A 107 11.00 20.25 1.76
CA LYS A 107 10.69 21.66 2.06
C LYS A 107 11.97 22.47 2.29
N LYS A 108 12.12 23.56 1.52
CA LYS A 108 13.24 24.50 1.67
C LYS A 108 13.29 25.03 3.10
N GLY A 109 14.47 25.00 3.72
CA GLY A 109 14.70 25.51 5.07
C GLY A 109 14.55 24.47 6.19
N VAL A 110 13.95 23.30 5.93
CA VAL A 110 14.00 22.18 6.87
C VAL A 110 15.35 21.50 6.70
N LYS A 111 16.25 21.62 7.69
CA LYS A 111 17.45 20.78 7.73
C LYS A 111 16.98 19.34 7.82
N ALA A 112 17.17 18.56 6.75
CA ALA A 112 16.94 17.12 6.80
C ALA A 112 17.73 16.57 7.99
N ALA A 113 17.02 16.09 9.01
CA ALA A 113 17.67 15.38 10.10
C ALA A 113 18.42 14.20 9.46
N LYS A 114 19.74 14.17 9.64
CA LYS A 114 20.58 13.11 9.07
C LYS A 114 20.18 11.74 9.66
N PRO A 115 20.30 10.63 8.90
CA PRO A 115 20.10 10.49 7.46
C PRO A 115 18.62 10.21 7.14
N THR A 116 18.19 10.61 5.94
CA THR A 116 16.88 10.22 5.37
C THR A 116 16.78 8.70 5.34
N LEU A 117 15.87 8.15 6.13
CA LEU A 117 15.59 6.73 6.16
C LEU A 117 14.67 6.39 4.99
N TYR A 118 15.18 5.69 3.99
CA TYR A 118 14.35 5.07 2.95
C TYR A 118 13.90 3.68 3.42
N ALA A 119 12.74 3.24 2.95
CA ALA A 119 12.38 1.82 3.04
C ALA A 119 13.27 1.02 2.09
N HIS A 120 13.71 -0.16 2.52
CA HIS A 120 14.48 -1.10 1.72
C HIS A 120 13.81 -2.47 1.74
N PHE A 121 13.94 -3.20 0.64
CA PHE A 121 13.30 -4.49 0.45
C PHE A 121 14.36 -5.46 -0.09
N PRO A 122 15.10 -6.16 0.80
CA PRO A 122 16.12 -7.08 0.36
C PRO A 122 15.51 -8.26 -0.40
N VAL A 123 16.22 -8.68 -1.45
CA VAL A 123 15.89 -9.84 -2.28
C VAL A 123 17.18 -10.59 -2.62
N VAL A 124 17.06 -11.87 -2.91
CA VAL A 124 18.18 -12.73 -3.34
C VAL A 124 18.10 -12.91 -4.85
N ARG A 125 19.23 -12.74 -5.54
CA ARG A 125 19.31 -12.92 -7.00
C ARG A 125 18.77 -14.31 -7.39
N GLY A 126 17.92 -14.34 -8.40
CA GLY A 126 17.24 -15.54 -8.90
C GLY A 126 15.90 -15.85 -8.22
N GLY A 127 15.59 -15.24 -7.07
CA GLY A 127 14.31 -15.44 -6.39
C GLY A 127 13.16 -14.66 -7.04
N ARG A 128 11.94 -15.21 -6.93
CA ARG A 128 10.69 -14.57 -7.35
C ARG A 128 9.85 -14.21 -6.13
N TYR A 129 9.49 -12.94 -6.01
CA TYR A 129 8.87 -12.39 -4.80
C TYR A 129 7.50 -11.81 -5.11
N ARG A 130 6.47 -12.23 -4.37
CA ARG A 130 5.17 -11.56 -4.38
C ARG A 130 5.24 -10.31 -3.49
N PHE A 131 5.26 -9.16 -4.12
CA PHE A 131 5.06 -7.87 -3.46
C PHE A 131 3.58 -7.55 -3.41
N ARG A 132 3.16 -6.93 -2.30
CA ARG A 132 1.77 -6.52 -2.05
C ARG A 132 1.77 -5.03 -1.78
N VAL A 133 1.26 -4.24 -2.72
CA VAL A 133 1.27 -2.77 -2.62
C VAL A 133 -0.11 -2.26 -2.29
N ILE A 134 -0.19 -1.41 -1.28
CA ILE A 134 -1.41 -0.72 -0.84
C ILE A 134 -1.14 0.77 -0.94
N PHE A 135 -2.05 1.52 -1.56
CA PHE A 135 -1.97 2.98 -1.56
C PHE A 135 -3.02 3.60 -0.63
N ASN A 136 -2.60 4.00 0.56
CA ASN A 136 -3.37 4.87 1.46
C ASN A 136 -3.30 6.33 0.97
N GLY A 137 -3.88 6.58 -0.21
CA GLY A 137 -3.99 7.93 -0.78
C GLY A 137 -5.18 8.69 -0.20
N VAL A 138 -4.93 9.84 0.41
CA VAL A 138 -5.90 10.72 1.08
C VAL A 138 -6.14 11.99 0.27
N SER A 139 -5.12 12.54 -0.40
CA SER A 139 -5.20 13.83 -1.10
C SER A 139 -5.68 13.71 -2.55
N ASN A 140 -6.49 12.68 -2.86
CA ASN A 140 -6.97 12.32 -4.20
C ASN A 140 -5.85 12.21 -5.26
N CYS A 141 -4.62 11.94 -4.84
CA CYS A 141 -3.44 12.06 -5.68
C CYS A 141 -3.14 10.76 -6.43
N PRO A 142 -3.32 10.66 -7.77
CA PRO A 142 -2.89 9.47 -8.47
C PRO A 142 -1.37 9.38 -8.48
N ILE A 143 -0.85 8.18 -8.27
CA ILE A 143 0.59 7.92 -8.28
C ILE A 143 0.94 6.86 -9.30
N SER A 144 2.18 6.90 -9.77
CA SER A 144 2.80 5.82 -10.52
C SER A 144 3.86 5.14 -9.65
N PHE A 145 3.87 3.81 -9.66
CA PHE A 145 4.84 2.97 -8.98
C PHE A 145 5.69 2.20 -10.00
N SER A 146 7.00 2.17 -9.83
CA SER A 146 7.92 1.39 -10.66
C SER A 146 9.18 1.02 -9.89
N ILE A 147 9.91 0.00 -10.36
CA ILE A 147 11.21 -0.39 -9.81
C ILE A 147 12.25 -0.31 -10.92
N ASP A 148 13.36 0.39 -10.68
CA ASP A 148 14.40 0.57 -11.70
C ASP A 148 14.89 -0.78 -12.23
N LYS A 149 14.94 -0.92 -13.56
CA LYS A 149 15.38 -2.11 -14.30
C LYS A 149 14.61 -3.41 -14.01
N HIS A 150 13.40 -3.32 -13.47
CA HIS A 150 12.56 -4.49 -13.23
C HIS A 150 11.18 -4.28 -13.83
N ASP A 151 10.74 -5.21 -14.67
CA ASP A 151 9.34 -5.38 -15.02
C ASP A 151 8.61 -6.06 -13.86
N LEU A 152 7.31 -5.76 -13.75
CA LEU A 152 6.43 -6.21 -12.68
C LEU A 152 5.34 -7.10 -13.30
N VAL A 153 5.22 -8.34 -12.83
CA VAL A 153 4.14 -9.22 -13.28
C VAL A 153 2.96 -9.08 -12.31
N VAL A 154 1.99 -8.25 -12.64
CA VAL A 154 0.80 -8.01 -11.81
C VAL A 154 -0.11 -9.23 -11.84
N ILE A 155 -0.49 -9.73 -10.67
CA ILE A 155 -1.27 -10.97 -10.51
C ILE A 155 -2.57 -10.78 -9.71
N ALA A 156 -2.74 -9.65 -9.03
CA ALA A 156 -3.99 -9.36 -8.33
C ALA A 156 -4.26 -7.85 -8.31
N SER A 157 -5.55 -7.51 -8.32
CA SER A 157 -6.07 -6.16 -8.13
C SER A 157 -7.13 -6.18 -7.03
N ASP A 158 -6.98 -5.32 -6.03
CA ASP A 158 -7.95 -5.11 -4.95
C ASP A 158 -8.33 -6.37 -4.17
N GLY A 159 -7.42 -7.34 -4.10
CA GLY A 159 -7.60 -8.62 -3.40
C GLY A 159 -8.16 -9.73 -4.29
N ASN A 160 -8.49 -9.44 -5.55
CA ASN A 160 -8.93 -10.44 -6.52
C ASN A 160 -7.78 -10.81 -7.46
N ASP A 161 -7.63 -12.10 -7.73
CA ASP A 161 -6.69 -12.62 -8.71
C ASP A 161 -7.07 -12.14 -10.12
N ILE A 162 -6.06 -11.84 -10.94
CA ILE A 162 -6.21 -11.46 -12.34
C ILE A 162 -5.30 -12.31 -13.22
N GLU A 163 -5.60 -12.37 -14.52
CA GLU A 163 -4.63 -12.92 -15.46
C GLU A 163 -3.30 -12.14 -15.38
N PRO A 164 -2.15 -12.81 -15.28
CA PRO A 164 -0.88 -12.13 -15.09
C PRO A 164 -0.56 -11.15 -16.22
N VAL A 165 -0.25 -9.89 -15.86
CA VAL A 165 0.12 -8.84 -16.82
C VAL A 165 1.48 -8.28 -16.49
N GLU A 166 2.40 -8.31 -17.46
CA GLU A 166 3.73 -7.71 -17.33
C GLU A 166 3.68 -6.22 -17.63
N VAL A 167 4.16 -5.39 -16.69
CA VAL A 167 4.16 -3.93 -16.79
C VAL A 167 5.45 -3.33 -16.25
N GLN A 168 5.83 -2.18 -16.80
CA GLN A 168 6.95 -1.38 -16.29
C GLN A 168 6.55 -0.46 -15.12
N ARG A 169 5.26 -0.15 -15.00
CA ARG A 169 4.71 0.71 -13.96
C ARG A 169 3.26 0.37 -13.68
N ILE A 170 2.85 0.61 -12.45
CA ILE A 170 1.47 0.44 -11.99
C ILE A 170 0.96 1.84 -11.61
N MET A 171 -0.24 2.18 -12.08
CA MET A 171 -0.94 3.39 -11.65
C MET A 171 -1.80 3.03 -10.45
N PHE A 172 -1.77 3.87 -9.41
CA PHE A 172 -2.64 3.73 -8.24
C PHE A 172 -3.47 4.99 -8.04
N HIS A 173 -4.73 4.76 -7.69
CA HIS A 173 -5.63 5.69 -7.05
C HIS A 173 -5.77 5.36 -5.55
N GLY A 174 -6.27 6.34 -4.78
CA GLY A 174 -6.42 6.17 -3.35
C GLY A 174 -7.26 4.94 -3.01
N ALA A 175 -6.79 4.16 -2.04
CA ALA A 175 -7.36 2.89 -1.57
C ALA A 175 -7.11 1.64 -2.43
N GLU A 176 -6.48 1.76 -3.60
CA GLU A 176 -6.19 0.60 -4.46
C GLU A 176 -5.05 -0.28 -3.93
N ARG A 177 -5.11 -1.55 -4.30
CA ARG A 177 -4.08 -2.56 -4.01
C ARG A 177 -3.73 -3.30 -5.28
N PHE A 178 -2.44 -3.54 -5.48
CA PHE A 178 -1.96 -4.44 -6.50
C PHE A 178 -0.93 -5.39 -5.91
N ASP A 179 -1.02 -6.65 -6.29
CA ASP A 179 0.04 -7.62 -6.03
C ASP A 179 0.78 -7.88 -7.33
N PHE A 180 2.10 -7.88 -7.26
CA PHE A 180 2.95 -8.22 -8.40
C PHE A 180 4.05 -9.18 -7.99
N VAL A 181 4.51 -9.96 -8.96
CA VAL A 181 5.72 -10.78 -8.83
C VAL A 181 6.90 -10.00 -9.37
N LEU A 182 7.94 -9.87 -8.53
CA LEU A 182 9.25 -9.36 -8.91
C LEU A 182 10.19 -10.55 -9.17
N HIS A 183 10.80 -10.61 -10.34
CA HIS A 183 11.91 -11.51 -10.61
C HIS A 183 13.22 -10.79 -10.29
N ALA A 184 13.96 -11.24 -9.27
CA ALA A 184 15.26 -10.67 -8.90
C ALA A 184 16.38 -11.15 -9.85
N ASN A 185 16.21 -10.90 -11.14
CA ASN A 185 17.08 -11.41 -12.22
C ASN A 185 18.17 -10.43 -12.66
N GLN A 186 18.18 -9.22 -12.11
CA GLN A 186 19.19 -8.20 -12.40
C GLN A 186 20.52 -8.46 -11.67
N GLU A 187 21.55 -7.71 -12.05
CA GLU A 187 22.83 -7.71 -11.33
C GLU A 187 22.67 -7.32 -9.85
N VAL A 188 23.55 -7.83 -8.98
CA VAL A 188 23.46 -7.53 -7.54
C VAL A 188 23.83 -6.06 -7.31
N SER A 189 22.82 -5.25 -7.01
CA SER A 189 22.95 -3.80 -6.78
C SER A 189 21.73 -3.25 -6.05
N ASN A 190 21.72 -1.94 -5.81
CA ASN A 190 20.57 -1.21 -5.29
C ASN A 190 19.76 -0.61 -6.45
N TYR A 191 18.45 -0.83 -6.42
CA TYR A 191 17.50 -0.34 -7.41
C TYR A 191 16.47 0.54 -6.74
N TRP A 192 16.16 1.69 -7.35
CA TRP A 192 15.16 2.59 -6.78
C TRP A 192 13.76 2.04 -7.01
N ILE A 193 13.01 1.91 -5.92
CA ILE A 193 11.56 1.94 -5.96
C ILE A 193 11.17 3.41 -6.13
N ARG A 194 10.40 3.71 -7.17
CA ARG A 194 9.97 5.07 -7.49
C ARG A 194 8.47 5.17 -7.34
N VAL A 195 8.04 6.18 -6.59
CA VAL A 195 6.66 6.61 -6.53
C VAL A 195 6.63 8.05 -7.02
N LYS A 196 5.83 8.33 -8.06
CA LYS A 196 5.71 9.69 -8.59
C LYS A 196 4.25 10.10 -8.65
N GLY A 197 3.95 11.30 -8.17
CA GLY A 197 2.64 11.92 -8.39
C GLY A 197 2.37 12.13 -9.88
N TYR A 198 1.13 11.90 -10.30
CA TYR A 198 0.68 12.04 -11.69
C TYR A 198 -0.40 13.12 -11.82
N SER A 199 -0.67 13.57 -13.05
CA SER A 199 -1.67 14.63 -13.32
C SER A 199 -1.42 15.90 -12.48
N PHE A 200 -2.42 16.41 -11.76
CA PHE A 200 -2.30 17.60 -10.91
C PHE A 200 -1.24 17.45 -9.81
N CYS A 201 -0.95 16.22 -9.36
CA CYS A 201 0.11 15.95 -8.39
C CYS A 201 1.52 16.02 -8.98
N ALA A 202 1.67 15.91 -10.31
CA ALA A 202 2.98 16.05 -10.95
C ALA A 202 3.54 17.47 -10.74
N LYS A 203 2.66 18.48 -10.64
CA LYS A 203 3.03 19.88 -10.39
C LYS A 203 3.71 20.06 -9.02
N ASN A 204 3.36 19.23 -8.04
CA ASN A 204 3.89 19.29 -6.68
C ASN A 204 5.21 18.54 -6.53
N GLN A 205 5.73 17.97 -7.62
CA GLN A 205 6.99 17.22 -7.65
C GLN A 205 7.04 16.18 -6.52
N LEU A 206 5.96 15.42 -6.31
CA LEU A 206 5.95 14.32 -5.36
C LEU A 206 6.83 13.18 -5.88
N HIS A 207 7.95 12.90 -5.18
CA HIS A 207 8.93 11.87 -5.52
C HIS A 207 9.62 11.27 -4.29
#